data_AF-A0A977IEL2-F1
#
_entry.id   AF-A0A977IEL2-F1
#
_cell.length_a   1.000
_cell.length_b   1.000
_cell.length_c   1.000
_cell.angle_alpha   90.00
_cell.angle_beta   90.00
_cell.angle_gamma   90.00
#
_symmetry.space_group_name_H-M   'P 1'
#
loop_
_entity.id
_entity.type
_entity.pdbx_description
1 polymer ?
#
loop_
_entity_poly.entity_id
_entity_poly.type
_entity_poly.pdbx_seq_one_letter_code
_entity_poly.pdbx_strand_id
1 'polypeptide(L)'
;MAIQWDSLLVEMMLLAAIIYGAIYVEALVDKRKIRKEEDRNRQQIVHFVKNDLNNKLRFIEESVKYSDFKPFFTDMWDATILGGKQILLPFPLFQNLQHTYSWMKYYNNELEQKQNGDSNEKEVLQILSEVKKSIGDSIKMLEDS
;
A
#
# COMPACT_ATOMS: atom_id res chain seq x y z
N MET A 1 -51.71 45.80 -13.94
CA MET A 1 -50.78 45.06 -13.05
C MET A 1 -49.49 44.88 -13.85
N ALA A 2 -48.52 45.79 -13.67
CA ALA A 2 -47.24 45.68 -14.37
C ALA A 2 -46.43 44.58 -13.67
N ILE A 3 -46.16 43.48 -14.37
CA ILE A 3 -45.31 42.42 -13.87
C ILE A 3 -43.92 43.02 -13.63
N GLN A 4 -43.45 42.99 -12.38
CA GLN A 4 -42.11 43.45 -12.01
C GLN A 4 -41.09 42.39 -12.46
N TRP A 5 -40.87 42.30 -13.76
CA TRP A 5 -39.93 41.37 -14.38
C TRP A 5 -38.52 41.49 -13.79
N ASP A 6 -38.12 42.70 -13.38
CA ASP A 6 -36.84 42.95 -12.73
C ASP A 6 -36.74 42.25 -11.36
N SER A 7 -37.82 42.25 -10.56
CA SER A 7 -37.85 41.54 -9.28
C SER A 7 -37.76 40.03 -9.48
N LEU A 8 -38.51 39.50 -10.45
CA LEU A 8 -38.48 38.08 -10.80
C LEU A 8 -37.08 37.63 -11.27
N LEU A 9 -36.41 38.44 -12.09
CA LEU A 9 -35.05 38.15 -12.57
C LEU A 9 -34.04 38.16 -11.43
N VAL A 10 -34.15 39.11 -10.50
CA VAL A 10 -33.29 39.18 -9.31
C VAL A 10 -33.49 37.96 -8.41
N GLU A 11 -34.74 37.55 -8.16
CA GLU A 11 -35.06 36.35 -7.38
C GLU A 11 -34.52 35.08 -8.02
N MET A 12 -34.67 34.93 -9.35
CA MET A 12 -34.13 33.78 -10.09
C MET A 12 -32.59 33.73 -10.07
N MET A 13 -31.92 34.87 -10.18
CA MET A 13 -30.46 34.94 -10.06
C MET A 13 -29.99 34.61 -8.64
N LEU A 14 -30.69 35.09 -7.61
CA LEU A 14 -30.44 34.73 -6.21
C LEU A 14 -30.59 33.21 -5.99
N LEU A 15 -31.68 32.62 -6.51
CA LEU A 15 -31.90 31.18 -6.43
C LEU A 15 -30.77 30.40 -7.11
N ALA A 16 -30.38 30.81 -8.31
CA ALA A 16 -29.29 30.18 -9.05
C ALA A 16 -27.95 30.29 -8.30
N ALA A 17 -27.65 31.44 -7.68
CA ALA A 17 -26.46 31.64 -6.86
C ALA A 17 -26.46 30.75 -5.62
N ILE A 18 -27.60 30.58 -4.95
CA ILE A 18 -27.75 29.69 -3.79
C ILE A 18 -27.52 28.22 -4.21
N ILE A 19 -28.14 27.78 -5.31
CA ILE A 19 -27.98 26.40 -5.81
C ILE A 19 -26.52 26.13 -6.18
N TYR A 20 -25.89 27.03 -6.94
CA TYR A 20 -24.48 26.89 -7.31
C TYR A 20 -23.56 26.89 -6.09
N GLY A 21 -23.81 27.78 -5.13
CA GLY A 21 -23.07 27.84 -3.88
C GLY A 21 -23.19 26.55 -3.06
N ALA A 22 -24.38 25.97 -2.98
CA ALA A 22 -24.62 24.70 -2.28
C ALA A 22 -23.82 23.55 -2.92
N ILE A 23 -23.90 23.41 -4.25
CA ILE A 23 -23.15 22.38 -5.00
C ILE A 23 -21.64 22.56 -4.80
N TYR A 24 -21.15 23.81 -4.84
CA TYR A 24 -19.74 24.10 -4.64
C TYR A 24 -19.25 23.70 -3.24
N VAL A 25 -20.03 24.02 -2.19
CA VAL A 25 -19.70 23.67 -0.81
C VAL A 25 -19.72 22.15 -0.62
N GLU A 26 -20.73 21.46 -1.15
CA GLU A 26 -20.84 20.00 -1.09
C GLU A 26 -19.63 19.32 -1.74
N ALA A 27 -19.27 19.72 -2.96
CA ALA A 27 -18.09 19.21 -3.65
C ALA A 27 -16.78 19.46 -2.87
N LEU A 28 -16.68 20.57 -2.15
CA LEU A 28 -15.51 20.89 -1.33
C LEU A 28 -15.45 20.04 -0.05
N VAL A 29 -16.59 19.78 0.59
CA VAL A 29 -16.71 18.90 1.75
C VAL A 29 -16.39 17.46 1.36
N ASP A 30 -16.91 16.98 0.24
CA ASP A 30 -16.66 15.63 -0.26
C ASP A 30 -15.18 15.41 -0.58
N LYS A 31 -14.54 16.36 -1.27
CA LYS A 31 -13.08 16.31 -1.51
C LYS A 31 -12.28 16.22 -0.22
N ARG A 32 -12.69 16.94 0.84
CA ARG A 32 -12.02 16.86 2.15
C ARG A 32 -12.26 15.51 2.83
N LYS A 33 -13.45 14.94 2.69
CA LYS A 33 -13.80 13.63 3.24
C LYS A 33 -12.99 12.52 2.57
N ILE A 34 -12.94 12.52 1.24
CA ILE A 34 -12.15 11.56 0.44
C ILE A 34 -10.69 11.61 0.86
N ARG A 35 -10.07 12.80 0.93
CA ARG A 35 -8.67 12.93 1.38
C ARG A 35 -8.43 12.36 2.78
N LYS A 36 -9.33 12.64 3.74
CA LYS A 36 -9.21 12.10 5.09
C LYS A 36 -9.35 10.57 5.13
N GLU A 37 -10.19 10.01 4.27
CA GLU A 37 -10.37 8.57 4.16
C GLU A 37 -9.16 7.90 3.50
N GLU A 38 -8.62 8.50 2.43
CA GLU A 38 -7.37 8.09 1.78
C GLU A 38 -6.19 8.12 2.76
N ASP A 39 -6.04 9.18 3.56
CA ASP A 39 -4.98 9.29 4.56
C ASP A 39 -5.09 8.19 5.64
N ARG A 40 -6.31 7.91 6.12
CA ARG A 40 -6.55 6.82 7.08
C ARG A 40 -6.24 5.46 6.48
N ASN A 41 -6.70 5.21 5.25
CA ASN A 41 -6.44 3.96 4.55
C ASN A 41 -4.94 3.78 4.27
N ARG A 42 -4.24 4.85 3.89
CA ARG A 42 -2.78 4.85 3.72
C ARG A 42 -2.07 4.46 5.02
N GLN A 43 -2.43 5.07 6.16
CA GLN A 43 -1.85 4.73 7.46
C GLN A 43 -2.10 3.27 7.84
N GLN A 44 -3.32 2.76 7.59
CA GLN A 44 -3.64 1.35 7.84
C GLN A 44 -2.82 0.40 6.98
N ILE A 45 -2.64 0.70 5.69
CA ILE A 45 -1.81 -0.10 4.78
C ILE A 45 -0.36 -0.07 5.24
N VAL A 46 0.19 1.10 5.55
CA VAL A 46 1.57 1.26 6.05
C VAL A 46 1.77 0.44 7.32
N HIS A 47 0.86 0.53 8.30
CA HIS A 47 0.93 -0.24 9.53
C HIS A 47 0.87 -1.75 9.28
N PHE A 48 -0.04 -2.16 8.40
CA PHE A 48 -0.24 -3.56 8.04
C PHE A 48 0.99 -4.15 7.33
N VAL A 49 1.52 -3.47 6.32
CA VAL A 49 2.75 -3.88 5.60
C VAL A 49 3.94 -3.92 6.55
N LYS A 50 4.09 -2.91 7.42
CA LYS A 50 5.16 -2.89 8.42
C LYS A 50 5.09 -4.11 9.36
N ASN A 51 3.90 -4.48 9.83
CA ASN A 51 3.71 -5.65 10.68
C ASN A 51 4.04 -6.95 9.93
N ASP A 52 3.61 -7.08 8.67
CA ASP A 52 3.94 -8.25 7.84
C ASP A 52 5.45 -8.38 7.64
N LEU A 53 6.14 -7.30 7.26
CA LEU A 53 7.58 -7.27 7.09
C LEU A 53 8.33 -7.63 8.38
N ASN A 54 7.88 -7.13 9.54
CA ASN A 54 8.45 -7.48 10.84
C ASN A 54 8.24 -8.97 11.17
N ASN A 55 7.08 -9.54 10.86
CA ASN A 55 6.83 -10.97 11.04
C ASN A 55 7.74 -11.81 10.13
N LYS A 56 7.99 -11.36 8.90
CA LYS A 56 8.92 -12.02 7.98
C LYS A 56 10.37 -11.94 8.46
N LEU A 57 10.79 -10.84 9.08
CA LEU A 57 12.11 -10.76 9.72
C LEU A 57 12.26 -11.77 10.85
N ARG A 58 11.25 -11.89 11.72
CA ARG A 58 11.24 -12.92 12.78
C ARG A 58 11.31 -14.33 12.21
N PHE A 59 10.53 -14.58 11.16
CA PHE A 59 10.56 -15.86 10.45
C PHE A 59 11.97 -16.18 9.91
N ILE A 60 12.66 -15.21 9.30
CA ILE A 60 14.05 -15.40 8.84
C ILE A 60 14.97 -15.77 10.01
N GLU A 61 14.85 -15.09 11.14
CA GLU A 61 15.67 -15.36 12.33
C GLU A 61 15.41 -16.77 12.90
N GLU A 62 14.15 -17.20 12.94
CA GLU A 62 13.78 -18.56 13.34
C GLU A 62 14.29 -19.61 12.37
N SER A 63 14.13 -19.40 11.05
CA SER A 63 14.63 -20.31 10.02
C SER A 63 16.16 -20.46 10.08
N VAL A 64 16.90 -19.37 10.30
CA VAL A 64 18.37 -19.44 10.46
C VAL A 64 18.75 -20.16 11.76
N LYS A 65 18.01 -19.94 12.86
CA LYS A 65 18.32 -20.53 14.17
C LYS A 65 18.07 -22.04 14.22
N TYR A 66 16.98 -22.50 13.59
CA TYR A 66 16.55 -23.90 13.63
C TYR A 66 16.90 -24.67 12.35
N SER A 67 17.51 -24.02 11.35
CA SER A 67 17.76 -24.57 10.02
C SER A 67 16.48 -25.11 9.33
N ASP A 68 15.32 -24.57 9.71
CA ASP A 68 14.00 -24.93 9.17
C ASP A 68 13.58 -23.89 8.13
N PHE A 69 14.00 -24.13 6.90
CA PHE A 69 13.72 -23.26 5.76
C PHE A 69 12.34 -23.58 5.18
N LYS A 70 11.40 -22.65 5.35
CA LYS A 70 10.05 -22.71 4.77
C LYS A 70 9.86 -21.59 3.75
N PRO A 71 8.94 -21.73 2.79
CA PRO A 71 8.63 -20.66 1.84
C PRO A 71 7.95 -19.47 2.54
N PHE A 72 8.21 -18.27 2.03
CA PHE A 72 7.48 -17.06 2.42
C PHE A 72 6.08 -17.04 1.80
N PHE A 73 5.09 -16.65 2.58
CA PHE A 73 3.77 -16.30 2.07
C PHE A 73 3.81 -14.92 1.38
N THR A 74 3.60 -14.87 0.07
CA THR A 74 3.59 -13.61 -0.71
C THR A 74 2.18 -13.12 -1.08
N ASP A 75 1.16 -13.91 -0.79
CA ASP A 75 -0.24 -13.69 -1.20
C ASP A 75 -0.80 -12.35 -0.72
N MET A 76 -0.30 -11.84 0.42
CA MET A 76 -0.73 -10.57 1.00
C MET A 76 -0.35 -9.36 0.11
N TRP A 77 0.83 -9.38 -0.49
CA TRP A 77 1.26 -8.33 -1.40
C TRP A 77 0.50 -8.40 -2.71
N ASP A 78 0.31 -9.63 -3.23
CA ASP A 78 -0.49 -9.86 -4.42
C ASP A 78 -1.94 -9.39 -4.19
N ALA A 79 -2.53 -9.61 -3.01
CA ALA A 79 -3.84 -9.07 -2.63
C ALA A 79 -3.87 -7.53 -2.53
N THR A 80 -2.78 -6.91 -2.04
CA THR A 80 -2.67 -5.44 -1.98
C THR A 80 -2.65 -4.81 -3.37
N ILE A 81 -1.94 -5.45 -4.31
CA ILE A 81 -1.88 -5.05 -5.72
C ILE A 81 -3.24 -5.27 -6.41
N LEU A 82 -3.84 -6.45 -6.23
CA LEU A 82 -5.14 -6.80 -6.82
C LEU A 82 -6.28 -5.92 -6.30
N GLY A 83 -6.20 -5.50 -5.04
CA GLY A 83 -7.14 -4.58 -4.43
C GLY A 83 -7.02 -3.13 -4.91
N GLY A 84 -6.05 -2.82 -5.79
CA GLY A 84 -5.82 -1.46 -6.31
C GLY A 84 -5.31 -0.47 -5.26
N LYS A 85 -5.00 -0.92 -4.05
CA LYS A 85 -4.65 -0.06 -2.91
C LYS A 85 -3.19 0.43 -2.95
N GLN A 86 -2.39 -0.08 -3.89
CA GLN A 86 -1.02 0.38 -4.13
C GLN A 86 -0.95 1.85 -4.53
N ILE A 87 -2.01 2.43 -5.10
CA ILE A 87 -2.05 3.86 -5.48
C ILE A 87 -1.96 4.80 -4.27
N LEU A 88 -2.26 4.28 -3.07
CA LEU A 88 -2.19 5.04 -1.82
C LEU A 88 -0.76 5.12 -1.26
N LEU A 89 0.17 4.34 -1.81
CA LEU A 89 1.57 4.33 -1.41
C LEU A 89 2.40 5.23 -2.34
N PRO A 90 3.37 6.00 -1.79
CA PRO A 90 4.34 6.69 -2.62
C PRO A 90 5.07 5.71 -3.55
N PHE A 91 5.28 6.13 -4.80
CA PHE A 91 5.92 5.28 -5.82
C PHE A 91 7.29 4.69 -5.39
N PRO A 92 8.20 5.43 -4.73
CA PRO A 92 9.48 4.86 -4.28
C PRO A 92 9.29 3.73 -3.26
N LEU A 93 8.34 3.88 -2.35
CA LEU A 93 8.00 2.86 -1.35
C LEU A 93 7.41 1.63 -2.05
N PHE A 94 6.52 1.83 -3.01
CA PHE A 94 5.94 0.75 -3.80
C PHE A 94 7.02 -0.06 -4.54
N GLN A 95 7.96 0.61 -5.22
CA GLN A 95 9.05 -0.06 -5.93
C GLN A 95 9.94 -0.88 -4.98
N ASN A 96 10.26 -0.35 -3.80
CA ASN A 96 11.08 -1.06 -2.83
C ASN A 96 10.35 -2.28 -2.23
N LEU A 97 9.06 -2.15 -1.94
CA LEU A 97 8.24 -3.28 -1.52
C LEU A 97 8.19 -4.36 -2.61
N GLN A 98 7.93 -3.97 -3.86
CA GLN A 98 7.94 -4.90 -4.99
C GLN A 98 9.27 -5.65 -5.10
N HIS A 99 10.41 -4.95 -5.00
CA HIS A 99 11.74 -5.55 -5.01
C HIS A 99 11.91 -6.55 -3.85
N THR A 100 11.48 -6.19 -2.65
CA THR A 100 11.53 -7.06 -1.46
C THR A 100 10.71 -8.34 -1.64
N TYR A 101 9.48 -8.24 -2.16
CA TYR A 101 8.65 -9.41 -2.43
C TYR A 101 9.18 -10.25 -3.61
N SER A 102 9.84 -9.65 -4.60
CA SER A 102 10.54 -10.38 -5.66
C SER A 102 11.68 -11.25 -5.11
N TRP A 103 12.46 -10.74 -4.15
CA TRP A 103 13.47 -11.54 -3.45
C TRP A 103 12.87 -12.71 -2.67
N MET A 104 11.70 -12.53 -2.05
CA MET A 104 11.00 -13.62 -1.37
C MET A 104 10.52 -14.70 -2.35
N LYS A 105 9.97 -14.30 -3.52
CA LYS A 105 9.58 -15.25 -4.58
C LYS A 105 10.79 -16.00 -5.12
N TYR A 106 11.91 -15.31 -5.31
CA TYR A 106 13.16 -15.96 -5.73
C TYR A 106 13.65 -16.98 -4.71
N TYR A 107 13.65 -16.64 -3.43
CA TYR A 107 13.96 -17.58 -2.36
C TYR A 107 13.03 -18.81 -2.37
N ASN A 108 11.72 -18.63 -2.56
CA ASN A 108 10.78 -19.75 -2.61
C ASN A 108 11.11 -20.72 -3.77
N ASN A 109 11.44 -20.18 -4.95
CA ASN A 109 11.82 -20.99 -6.10
C ASN A 109 13.10 -21.79 -5.83
N GLU A 110 14.10 -21.19 -5.21
CA GLU A 110 15.35 -21.87 -4.83
C GLU A 110 15.12 -22.95 -3.77
N LEU A 111 14.20 -22.70 -2.83
CA LEU A 111 13.80 -23.69 -1.83
C LEU A 111 13.09 -24.90 -2.45
N GLU A 112 12.23 -24.69 -3.45
CA GLU A 112 11.59 -25.78 -4.21
C GLU A 112 12.62 -26.59 -5.01
N GLN A 113 13.59 -25.92 -5.65
CA GLN A 113 14.69 -26.59 -6.33
C GLN A 113 15.56 -27.42 -5.37
N LYS A 114 15.76 -26.95 -4.13
CA LYS A 114 16.43 -27.71 -3.06
C LYS A 114 15.69 -29.00 -2.71
N GLN A 115 14.36 -28.97 -2.59
CA GLN A 115 13.57 -30.17 -2.34
C GLN A 115 13.70 -31.21 -3.46
N ASN A 116 13.98 -30.75 -4.69
CA ASN A 116 14.21 -31.60 -5.85
C ASN A 116 15.67 -32.06 -6.04
N GLY A 117 16.58 -31.70 -5.12
CA GLY A 117 17.93 -32.29 -5.01
C GLY A 117 19.10 -31.50 -5.60
N ASP A 118 18.89 -30.25 -6.05
CA ASP A 118 19.88 -29.53 -6.89
C ASP A 118 20.47 -28.25 -6.28
N SER A 119 20.15 -27.89 -5.03
CA SER A 119 20.52 -26.59 -4.44
C SER A 119 21.53 -26.68 -3.29
N ASN A 120 22.47 -25.72 -3.27
CA ASN A 120 23.53 -25.57 -2.30
C ASN A 120 23.04 -24.72 -1.11
N GLU A 121 23.04 -25.25 0.11
CA GLU A 121 22.49 -24.57 1.32
C GLU A 121 23.06 -23.16 1.56
N LYS A 122 24.31 -22.92 1.12
CA LYS A 122 24.95 -21.60 1.17
C LYS A 122 24.25 -20.53 0.33
N GLU A 123 23.68 -20.91 -0.80
CA GLU A 123 22.98 -20.01 -1.72
C GLU A 123 21.64 -19.55 -1.12
N VAL A 124 20.90 -20.47 -0.51
CA VAL A 124 19.66 -20.17 0.23
C VAL A 124 19.91 -19.17 1.37
N LEU A 125 21.00 -19.35 2.13
CA LEU A 125 21.39 -18.43 3.20
C LEU A 125 21.79 -17.04 2.67
N GLN A 126 22.46 -16.99 1.52
CA GLN A 126 22.82 -15.73 0.87
C GLN A 126 21.56 -14.96 0.44
N ILE A 127 20.60 -15.65 -0.17
CA ILE A 127 19.33 -15.04 -0.58
C ILE A 127 18.53 -14.57 0.63
N LEU A 128 18.48 -15.34 1.72
CA LEU A 128 17.84 -14.90 2.97
C LEU A 128 18.46 -13.63 3.54
N SER A 129 19.78 -13.48 3.42
CA SER A 129 20.48 -12.25 3.82
C SER A 129 20.05 -11.05 2.96
N GLU A 130 19.92 -11.23 1.65
CA GLU A 130 19.42 -10.17 0.75
C GLU A 130 17.95 -9.82 1.03
N VAL A 131 17.10 -10.84 1.27
CA VAL A 131 15.71 -10.63 1.70
C VAL A 131 15.68 -9.82 3.00
N LYS A 132 16.47 -10.20 4.01
CA LYS A 132 16.55 -9.49 5.30
C LYS A 132 16.94 -8.03 5.11
N LYS A 133 17.93 -7.75 4.26
CA LYS A 133 18.39 -6.40 3.94
C LYS A 133 17.29 -5.58 3.25
N SER A 134 16.66 -6.14 2.21
CA SER A 134 15.58 -5.48 1.46
C SER A 134 14.36 -5.18 2.34
N ILE A 135 14.01 -6.08 3.27
CA ILE A 135 12.97 -5.82 4.27
C ILE A 135 13.37 -4.65 5.18
N GLY A 136 14.61 -4.63 5.68
CA GLY A 136 15.11 -3.54 6.52
C GLY A 136 15.04 -2.19 5.84
N ASP A 137 15.41 -2.11 4.56
CA ASP A 137 15.31 -0.89 3.77
C ASP A 137 13.85 -0.47 3.53
N SER A 138 12.95 -1.42 3.29
CA SER A 138 11.51 -1.16 3.16
C SER A 138 10.89 -0.61 4.45
N ILE A 139 11.27 -1.16 5.61
CA ILE A 139 10.78 -0.68 6.92
C ILE A 139 11.25 0.76 7.18
N LYS A 140 12.51 1.08 6.88
CA LYS A 140 13.01 2.46 7.01
C LYS A 140 12.21 3.43 6.15
N MET A 141 11.97 3.08 4.88
CA MET A 141 11.14 3.90 3.99
C MET A 141 9.71 4.06 4.51
N LEU A 142 9.13 3.04 5.15
CA LEU A 142 7.80 3.12 5.78
C LEU A 142 7.79 4.05 7.01
N GLU A 143 8.90 4.17 7.73
CA GLU A 143 9.04 5.08 8.88
C GLU A 143 9.25 6.54 8.47
N ASP A 144 9.90 6.75 7.32
CA ASP A 144 10.14 8.08 6.74
C ASP A 144 8.95 8.62 5.91
N SER A 145 7.87 7.84 5.74
CA SER A 145 6.70 8.11 4.87
C SER A 145 5.51 8.74 5.58
#